data_AF-T2IUF4-F1
#
_entry.id   AF-T2IUF4-F1
#
_cell.length_a   1.000
_cell.length_b   1.000
_cell.length_c   1.000
_cell.angle_alpha   90.00
_cell.angle_beta   90.00
_cell.angle_gamma   90.00
#
_symmetry.space_group_name_H-M   'P 1'
#
loop_
_entity.id
_entity.type
_entity.pdbx_description
1 polymer ?
#
loop_
_entity_poly.entity_id
_entity_poly.type
_entity_poly.pdbx_seq_one_letter_code
_entity_poly.pdbx_strand_id
1 'polypeptide(L)' 'MKKVAVFGNTGGGKSTLSRKLSEMTNLPLYVLDKFNINLEVLRFLMKNLNKIMRKLSTRMNG' A
#
# COMPACT_ATOMS: atom_id res chain seq x y z
N MET A 1 -14.99 -16.82 -1.64
CA MET A 1 -14.93 -15.37 -1.34
C MET A 1 -15.22 -14.59 -2.61
N LYS A 2 -16.25 -13.72 -2.62
CA LYS A 2 -16.55 -12.86 -3.78
C LYS A 2 -15.86 -11.51 -3.59
N LYS A 3 -14.82 -11.22 -4.37
CA LYS A 3 -14.07 -9.95 -4.36
C LYS A 3 -14.02 -9.40 -5.78
N VAL A 4 -14.16 -8.08 -5.92
CA VAL A 4 -14.07 -7.40 -7.22
C VAL A 4 -13.02 -6.29 -7.12
N ALA A 5 -12.12 -6.24 -8.08
CA ALA A 5 -11.14 -5.18 -8.24
C ALA A 5 -11.51 -4.33 -9.47
N VAL A 6 -11.43 -3.01 -9.33
CA VAL A 6 -11.79 -2.05 -10.39
C VAL A 6 -10.54 -1.28 -10.79
N PHE A 7 -10.12 -1.43 -12.04
CA PHE A 7 -8.93 -0.79 -12.63
C PHE A 7 -9.32 0.17 -13.75
N GLY A 8 -8.41 1.06 -14.14
CA GLY A 8 -8.63 2.02 -15.23
C GLY A 8 -7.83 3.32 -15.09
N ASN A 9 -7.90 4.18 -16.11
CA ASN A 9 -7.13 5.43 -16.18
C ASN A 9 -7.62 6.49 -15.18
N THR A 10 -6.74 7.45 -14.84
CA THR A 10 -7.08 8.61 -14.01
C THR A 10 -8.23 9.40 -14.64
N GLY A 11 -9.20 9.84 -13.82
CA GLY A 11 -10.41 10.52 -14.30
C GLY A 11 -11.49 9.59 -14.88
N GLY A 12 -11.21 8.31 -15.11
CA GLY A 12 -12.17 7.35 -15.70
C GLY A 12 -13.33 6.91 -14.81
N GLY A 13 -13.66 7.64 -13.75
CA GLY A 13 -14.83 7.35 -12.90
C GLY A 13 -14.73 6.09 -12.03
N LYS A 14 -13.55 5.48 -11.86
CA LYS A 14 -13.35 4.27 -11.03
C LYS A 14 -14.01 4.37 -9.66
N SER A 15 -13.78 5.47 -8.94
CA SER A 15 -14.35 5.69 -7.60
C SER A 15 -15.88 5.78 -7.60
N THR A 16 -16.48 6.27 -8.69
CA THR A 16 -17.93 6.33 -8.87
C THR A 16 -18.49 4.93 -9.14
N LEU A 17 -17.84 4.16 -10.01
CA LEU A 17 -18.24 2.78 -10.32
C LEU A 17 -18.13 1.88 -9.08
N SER A 18 -17.01 1.94 -8.35
CA SER A 18 -16.81 1.10 -7.16
C SER A 18 -17.84 1.37 -6.05
N ARG A 19 -18.32 2.61 -5.92
CA ARG A 19 -19.37 2.96 -4.95
C ARG A 19 -20.72 2.35 -5.33
N LYS A 20 -21.15 2.54 -6.58
CA LYS A 20 -22.39 1.94 -7.10
C LYS A 20 -22.35 0.41 -7.03
N LEU A 21 -21.21 -0.19 -7.36
CA LEU A 21 -21.02 -1.64 -7.31
C LEU A 21 -21.13 -2.16 -5.87
N SER A 22 -20.55 -1.47 -4.90
CA SER A 22 -20.65 -1.82 -3.47
C SER A 22 -22.10 -1.78 -3.00
N GLU A 23 -22.85 -0.72 -3.35
CA GLU A 23 -24.27 -0.57 -3.01
C GLU A 23 -25.13 -1.68 -3.65
N MET A 24 -24.93 -1.97 -4.93
CA MET A 24 -25.72 -2.99 -5.66
C MET A 24 -25.43 -4.42 -5.22
N THR A 25 -24.19 -4.72 -4.83
CA THR A 25 -23.75 -6.09 -4.48
C THR A 25 -23.73 -6.35 -2.98
N ASN A 26 -23.94 -5.31 -2.16
CA ASN A 26 -23.77 -5.32 -0.72
C ASN A 26 -22.38 -5.81 -0.27
N LEU A 27 -21.37 -5.63 -1.12
CA LEU A 27 -19.98 -5.95 -0.81
C LEU A 27 -19.30 -4.71 -0.20
N PRO A 28 -18.45 -4.88 0.83
CA PRO A 28 -17.71 -3.76 1.42
C PRO A 28 -16.76 -3.11 0.40
N LEU A 29 -16.76 -1.78 0.36
CA LEU A 29 -15.87 -0.98 -0.48
C LEU A 29 -14.53 -0.71 0.23
N TYR A 30 -13.43 -1.17 -0.36
CA TYR A 30 -12.07 -0.86 0.10
C TYR A 30 -11.35 0.02 -0.94
N VAL A 31 -11.01 1.25 -0.56
CA VAL A 31 -10.27 2.18 -1.45
C VAL A 31 -8.78 2.02 -1.23
N LEU A 32 -8.08 1.47 -2.22
CA LEU A 32 -6.65 1.16 -2.11
C LEU A 32 -5.75 2.42 -2.09
N ASP A 33 -6.13 3.48 -2.80
CA ASP A 33 -5.33 4.72 -2.89
C ASP A 33 -5.19 5.45 -1.55
N LYS A 34 -6.03 5.11 -0.56
CA LYS A 34 -5.99 5.70 0.79
C LYS A 34 -5.16 4.89 1.78
N PHE A 35 -4.48 3.83 1.34
CA PHE A 35 -3.55 3.13 2.22
C PHE A 35 -2.39 4.06 2.56
N ASN A 36 -2.47 4.64 3.76
CA ASN A 36 -1.35 5.32 4.37
C ASN A 36 -0.29 4.26 4.63
N ILE A 37 0.92 4.45 4.07
CA ILE A 37 2.06 3.60 4.44
C ILE A 37 2.18 3.68 5.95
N ASN A 38 2.09 2.53 6.61
CA ASN A 38 2.18 2.48 8.06
C ASN A 38 3.58 2.98 8.48
N LEU A 39 3.62 4.13 9.15
CA LEU A 39 4.86 4.77 9.62
C LEU A 39 5.69 3.86 10.52
N GLU A 40 5.04 2.93 11.22
CA GLU A 40 5.71 1.94 12.04
C GLU A 40 6.46 0.90 11.20
N VAL A 41 5.84 0.42 10.11
CA VAL A 41 6.49 -0.48 9.14
C VAL A 41 7.65 0.24 8.46
N LEU A 42 7.46 1.50 8.04
CA LEU A 42 8.53 2.29 7.44
C LEU A 42 9.70 2.50 8.42
N ARG A 43 9.41 2.84 9.70
CA ARG A 43 10.42 2.97 10.75
C ARG A 43 11.17 1.66 10.99
N PHE A 44 10.47 0.53 10.99
CA PHE A 44 11.09 -0.79 11.13
C PHE A 44 12.04 -1.10 9.97
N LEU A 45 11.62 -0.88 8.73
CA LEU A 45 12.45 -1.08 7.54
C LEU A 45 13.70 -0.18 7.58
N MET A 46 13.53 1.10 7.91
CA MET A 46 14.65 2.06 8.04
C MET A 46 15.66 1.64 9.12
N LYS A 47 15.20 1.15 10.28
CA LYS A 47 16.09 0.64 11.34
C LYS A 47 16.94 -0.54 10.86
N ASN A 48 16.34 -1.49 10.15
CA ASN A 48 17.05 -2.65 9.63
C ASN A 48 18.06 -2.28 8.55
N LEU A 49 17.69 -1.36 7.65
CA LEU A 49 18.60 -0.84 6.62
C LEU A 49 19.84 -0.18 7.23
N ASN A 50 19.65 0.69 8.23
CA ASN A 50 20.75 1.33 8.94
C ASN A 50 21.67 0.33 9.63
N LYS A 51 21.12 -0.75 10.21
CA LYS A 51 21.91 -1.83 10.82
C LYS A 51 22.80 -2.53 9.79
N ILE A 52 22.26 -2.80 8.61
CA ILE A 52 23.01 -3.42 7.50
C ILE A 52 24.11 -2.46 7.01
N MET A 53 23.78 -1.19 6.79
CA MET A 53 24.74 -0.19 6.33
C MET A 53 25.91 -0.01 7.30
N ARG A 54 25.64 0.03 8.62
CA ARG A 54 26.72 0.08 9.63
C ARG A 54 27.61 -1.15 9.55
N LYS A 55 27.04 -2.34 9.40
CA LYS A 55 27.79 -3.59 9.29
C LYS A 55 28.66 -3.65 8.02
N LEU A 56 28.17 -3.08 6.92
CA LEU A 56 28.95 -2.97 5.67
C LEU A 56 30.08 -1.94 5.81
N SER A 57 29.79 -0.76 6.37
CA SER A 57 30.81 0.27 6.61
C SER A 57 31.94 -0.23 7.50
N THR A 58 31.64 -0.97 8.57
CA THR A 58 32.68 -1.58 9.43
C THR A 58 33.53 -2.62 8.71
N ARG A 59 33.00 -3.27 7.67
CA ARG A 59 33.76 -4.25 6.86
C ARG A 59 34.63 -3.60 5.79
N MET A 60 34.30 -2.38 5.36
CA MET A 60 35.06 -1.66 4.33
C MET A 60 36.21 -0.83 4.92
N ASN A 61 36.10 -0.43 6.19
CA ASN A 61 37.06 0.42 6.89
C ASN A 61 37.96 -0.33 7.88
N GLY A 62 37.95 -1.68 7.84
CA GLY A 62 38.73 -2.54 8.71
C GLY A 62 39.53 -3.57 7.93
#